data_AF-A0A1A8HBN1-F1
#
_entry.id   AF-A0A1A8HBN1-F1
#
_cell.length_a   1.000
_cell.length_b   1.000
_cell.length_c   1.000
_cell.angle_alpha   90.00
_cell.angle_beta   90.00
_cell.angle_gamma   90.00
#
_symmetry.space_group_name_H-M   'P 1'
#
loop_
_entity.id
_entity.type
_entity.pdbx_description
1 polymer ?
#
loop_
_entity_poly.entity_id
_entity_poly.type
_entity_poly.pdbx_seq_one_letter_code
_entity_poly.pdbx_strand_id
1 'polypeptide(L)'
;NDNKLRQVVVGICAMMKKSKSKPMTQILERLCKFEYIDVVIFPEEVILEEPVEKWPLCDCLISFHSKGFPLDKAVEYAELRNPLLINDLNMQYFIQDRREVYRILQEEGIDLPRYAVLNRDPDNPEDCNLVEGEDHVEVNGEVFPKPFVEKPVCAEDHNVYIYYPTSAGGGSQRLFRKIGSRSSVYSPESSVRKTGSYIYEEFMPTDGTDVKVYTVGPDYAHAEARKSPALDGKVERDSEGKEIRYPVMLTAMEKLVARKVCLAFKQTVCGFDLLRANGHSYVCDVNGFSFVKNSMKYYDDCAKVLGNMVMRELAPQLHIPWSIPMEAEDIPIVPTTSGTMMELRCVIAIIRHGDRTPKQKMKMEVRHPLFFELFKKYGGYKTGKIKLKKPKQLQEVLDIARLLLIELGQHNDCEIEEKKSKLEQLKTVLEMYGHFSGINRKVQLTYLQNGQPKASSEEEEFKRDGPSLLLVLKWGGELTPAGRVQAEELGRAFRCMYPGGQGDYAGFPGCGLLRLHSTYRHDLKIYASDEGRVQMTAAAFAKGLLALEGELTPILVQMV
;
A
#
# COMPACT_ATOMS: atom_id res chain seq x y z
N ASN A 1 -4.41 2.60 55.64
CA ASN A 1 -4.66 3.75 54.73
C ASN A 1 -4.73 3.24 53.29
N ASP A 2 -5.63 2.28 53.01
CA ASP A 2 -5.66 1.58 51.73
C ASP A 2 -6.95 1.88 50.97
N ASN A 3 -7.03 3.09 50.41
CA ASN A 3 -8.02 3.40 49.38
C ASN A 3 -7.37 3.11 48.02
N LYS A 4 -6.97 1.85 47.78
CA LYS A 4 -6.41 1.44 46.49
C LYS A 4 -7.58 1.41 45.50
N LEU A 5 -7.59 2.36 44.57
CA LEU A 5 -8.60 2.43 43.51
C LEU A 5 -8.71 1.07 42.82
N ARG A 6 -9.94 0.57 42.64
CA ARG A 6 -10.18 -0.71 41.96
C ARG A 6 -9.65 -0.62 40.52
N GLN A 7 -8.78 -1.55 40.15
CA GLN A 7 -8.18 -1.62 38.82
C GLN A 7 -8.86 -2.71 38.00
N VAL A 8 -8.96 -2.49 36.69
CA VAL A 8 -9.20 -3.53 35.68
C VAL A 8 -7.89 -4.22 35.40
N VAL A 9 -7.82 -5.53 35.58
CA VAL A 9 -6.63 -6.32 35.27
C VAL A 9 -6.73 -6.86 33.85
N VAL A 10 -5.82 -6.43 32.97
CA VAL A 10 -5.68 -6.93 31.60
C VAL A 10 -4.58 -7.99 31.55
N GLY A 11 -4.97 -9.25 31.36
CA GLY A 11 -4.07 -10.39 31.22
C GLY A 11 -3.55 -10.55 29.80
N ILE A 12 -2.23 -10.68 29.63
CA ILE A 12 -1.58 -10.98 28.36
C ILE A 12 -1.12 -12.44 28.38
N CYS A 13 -1.84 -13.31 27.69
CA CYS A 13 -1.55 -14.74 27.61
C CYS A 13 -1.10 -15.12 26.19
N ALA A 14 0.22 -15.09 25.97
CA ALA A 14 0.84 -15.46 24.70
C ALA A 14 2.29 -15.89 24.95
N MET A 15 2.86 -16.64 24.00
CA MET A 15 4.28 -17.03 24.03
C MET A 15 5.20 -15.82 24.24
N MET A 16 6.28 -15.99 24.98
CA MET A 16 7.25 -14.98 25.39
C MET A 16 7.79 -14.17 24.21
N LYS A 17 8.05 -14.84 23.08
CA LYS A 17 8.48 -14.20 21.82
C LYS A 17 7.50 -13.13 21.33
N LYS A 18 6.21 -13.29 21.64
CA LYS A 18 5.13 -12.36 21.27
C LYS A 18 4.84 -11.35 22.38
N SER A 19 4.71 -11.82 23.63
CA SER A 19 4.39 -10.97 24.78
C SER A 19 5.50 -9.97 25.14
N LYS A 20 6.77 -10.30 24.86
CA LYS A 20 7.93 -9.39 25.02
C LYS A 20 8.40 -8.75 23.70
N SER A 21 7.60 -8.82 22.64
CA SER A 21 7.98 -8.21 21.36
C SER A 21 7.93 -6.68 21.45
N LYS A 22 8.80 -5.98 20.72
CA LYS A 22 8.85 -4.50 20.71
C LYS A 22 7.47 -3.85 20.49
N PRO A 23 6.63 -4.28 19.52
CA PRO A 23 5.28 -3.72 19.37
C PRO A 23 4.39 -3.95 20.60
N MET A 24 4.44 -5.15 21.18
CA MET A 24 3.66 -5.47 22.39
C MET A 24 4.08 -4.56 23.55
N THR A 25 5.36 -4.51 23.89
CA THR A 25 5.87 -3.68 24.99
C THR A 25 5.48 -2.20 24.82
N GLN A 26 5.60 -1.66 23.61
CA GLN A 26 5.21 -0.27 23.32
C GLN A 26 3.72 0.00 23.54
N ILE A 27 2.84 -0.95 23.22
CA ILE A 27 1.39 -0.84 23.43
C ILE A 27 1.04 -1.03 24.91
N LEU A 28 1.64 -2.01 25.59
CA LEU A 28 1.39 -2.27 27.01
C LEU A 28 1.85 -1.11 27.90
N GLU A 29 3.02 -0.51 27.64
CA GLU A 29 3.51 0.68 28.34
C GLU A 29 2.51 1.85 28.26
N ARG A 30 1.77 1.95 27.16
CA ARG A 30 0.73 2.98 26.96
C ARG A 30 -0.58 2.59 27.61
N LEU A 31 -0.96 1.32 27.59
CA LEU A 31 -2.14 0.83 28.32
C LEU A 31 -1.99 1.07 29.83
N CYS A 32 -0.81 0.85 30.39
CA CYS A 32 -0.50 1.11 31.80
C CYS A 32 -0.58 2.59 32.22
N LYS A 33 -0.73 3.53 31.28
CA LYS A 33 -0.97 4.94 31.61
C LYS A 33 -2.45 5.22 31.95
N PHE A 34 -3.37 4.32 31.61
CA PHE A 34 -4.78 4.44 32.00
C PHE A 34 -4.88 4.28 33.51
N GLU A 35 -5.51 5.25 34.19
CA GLU A 35 -5.59 5.32 35.66
C GLU A 35 -6.16 4.06 36.34
N TYR A 36 -7.03 3.34 35.63
CA TYR A 36 -7.78 2.20 36.13
C TYR A 36 -7.42 0.88 35.44
N ILE A 37 -6.33 0.82 34.66
CA ILE A 37 -5.88 -0.41 34.02
C ILE A 37 -4.53 -0.83 34.59
N ASP A 38 -4.48 -2.08 35.07
CA ASP A 38 -3.24 -2.78 35.37
C ASP A 38 -3.04 -3.92 34.36
N VAL A 39 -1.78 -4.21 34.02
CA VAL A 39 -1.44 -5.20 32.99
C VAL A 39 -0.62 -6.31 33.61
N VAL A 40 -1.07 -7.56 33.44
CA VAL A 40 -0.37 -8.75 33.91
C VAL A 40 0.02 -9.63 32.73
N ILE A 41 1.32 -9.83 32.52
CA ILE A 41 1.83 -10.75 31.50
C ILE A 41 1.97 -12.13 32.12
N PHE A 42 1.29 -13.13 31.56
CA PHE A 42 1.35 -14.50 32.08
C PHE A 42 2.73 -15.08 31.76
N PRO A 43 3.46 -15.64 32.74
CA PRO A 43 4.75 -16.28 32.48
C PRO A 43 4.59 -17.46 31.51
N GLU A 44 5.50 -17.60 30.55
CA GLU A 44 5.43 -18.68 29.55
C GLU A 44 5.49 -20.07 30.21
N GLU A 45 6.31 -20.24 31.25
CA GLU A 45 6.39 -21.46 32.06
C GLU A 45 5.03 -21.81 32.69
N VAL A 46 4.31 -20.81 33.22
CA VAL A 46 2.96 -21.01 33.78
C VAL A 46 1.96 -21.41 32.69
N ILE A 47 2.02 -20.77 31.52
CA ILE A 47 1.16 -21.11 30.38
C ILE A 47 1.37 -22.55 29.93
N LEU A 48 2.62 -23.01 29.89
CA LEU A 48 2.96 -24.35 29.39
C LEU A 48 2.74 -25.44 30.45
N GLU A 49 3.26 -25.24 31.66
CA GLU A 49 3.45 -26.31 32.65
C GLU A 49 2.35 -26.35 33.72
N GLU A 50 1.81 -25.21 34.13
CA GLU A 50 0.84 -25.14 35.23
C GLU A 50 -0.61 -25.29 34.75
N PRO A 51 -1.50 -25.92 35.53
CA PRO A 51 -2.92 -26.02 35.19
C PRO A 51 -3.61 -24.64 35.28
N VAL A 52 -4.70 -24.47 34.54
CA VAL A 52 -5.32 -23.15 34.30
C VAL A 52 -5.86 -22.47 35.56
N GLU A 53 -6.16 -23.24 36.61
CA GLU A 53 -6.60 -22.72 37.91
C GLU A 53 -5.52 -21.89 38.59
N LYS A 54 -4.24 -22.18 38.34
CA LYS A 54 -3.09 -21.46 38.91
C LYS A 54 -2.64 -20.27 38.09
N TRP A 55 -3.23 -20.04 36.92
CA TRP A 55 -2.87 -18.90 36.09
C TRP A 55 -3.29 -17.59 36.77
N PRO A 56 -2.60 -16.47 36.50
CA PRO A 56 -2.98 -15.18 37.05
C PRO A 56 -4.44 -14.82 36.72
N LEU A 57 -5.13 -14.15 37.64
CA LEU A 57 -6.48 -13.67 37.40
C LEU A 57 -6.46 -12.39 36.57
N CYS A 58 -7.45 -12.21 35.69
CA CYS A 58 -7.66 -10.98 34.95
C CYS A 58 -9.16 -10.76 34.69
N ASP A 59 -9.57 -9.51 34.55
CA ASP A 59 -10.94 -9.14 34.16
C ASP A 59 -11.08 -9.11 32.62
N CYS A 60 -9.98 -8.88 31.92
CA CYS A 60 -9.89 -8.86 30.47
C CYS A 60 -8.69 -9.68 29.99
N LEU A 61 -8.86 -10.52 28.98
CA LEU A 61 -7.82 -11.39 28.42
C LEU A 61 -7.49 -11.00 26.98
N ILE A 62 -6.21 -10.70 26.74
CA ILE A 62 -5.61 -10.63 25.40
C ILE A 62 -4.79 -11.91 25.23
N SER A 63 -5.34 -12.86 24.48
CA SER A 63 -4.68 -14.12 24.19
C SER A 63 -4.80 -14.48 22.71
N PHE A 64 -3.72 -15.06 22.17
CA PHE A 64 -3.66 -15.41 20.76
C PHE A 64 -2.65 -16.52 20.47
N HIS A 65 -3.02 -17.41 19.58
CA HIS A 65 -2.22 -18.53 19.14
C HIS A 65 -0.98 -18.08 18.37
N SER A 66 0.11 -18.81 18.59
CA SER A 66 1.29 -18.83 17.74
C SER A 66 2.01 -20.17 17.96
N LYS A 67 2.94 -20.54 17.07
CA LYS A 67 3.67 -21.82 17.17
C LYS A 67 4.13 -22.13 18.60
N GLY A 68 3.62 -23.23 19.17
CA GLY A 68 3.93 -23.72 20.51
C GLY A 68 2.97 -23.26 21.62
N PHE A 69 1.95 -22.46 21.31
CA PHE A 69 0.97 -21.98 22.28
C PHE A 69 -0.14 -23.01 22.53
N PRO A 70 -0.45 -23.36 23.79
CA PRO A 70 -1.51 -24.32 24.11
C PRO A 70 -2.88 -23.64 24.09
N LEU A 71 -3.49 -23.53 22.89
CA LEU A 71 -4.77 -22.85 22.71
C LEU A 71 -5.90 -23.51 23.53
N ASP A 72 -5.89 -24.84 23.66
CA ASP A 72 -6.89 -25.58 24.45
C ASP A 72 -6.89 -25.09 25.92
N LYS A 73 -5.72 -24.91 26.54
CA LYS A 73 -5.59 -24.38 27.90
C LYS A 73 -6.07 -22.93 28.01
N ALA A 74 -5.85 -22.13 26.98
CA ALA A 74 -6.34 -20.75 26.99
C ALA A 74 -7.88 -20.71 26.93
N VAL A 75 -8.50 -21.60 26.15
CA VAL A 75 -9.97 -21.76 26.10
C VAL A 75 -10.49 -22.23 27.45
N GLU A 76 -9.88 -23.25 28.05
CA GLU A 76 -10.25 -23.77 29.39
C GLU A 76 -10.14 -22.67 30.47
N TYR A 77 -9.07 -21.86 30.44
CA TYR A 77 -8.93 -20.71 31.32
C TYR A 77 -10.07 -19.68 31.13
N ALA A 78 -10.41 -19.38 29.88
CA ALA A 78 -11.48 -18.43 29.55
C ALA A 78 -12.85 -18.94 30.02
N GLU A 79 -13.13 -20.24 29.88
CA GLU A 79 -14.35 -20.87 30.39
C GLU A 79 -14.40 -20.85 31.92
N LEU A 80 -13.27 -21.14 32.58
CA LEU A 80 -13.15 -21.16 34.04
C LEU A 80 -13.31 -19.76 34.67
N ARG A 81 -12.72 -18.73 34.06
CA ARG A 81 -12.61 -17.38 34.64
C ARG A 81 -13.57 -16.36 34.05
N ASN A 82 -14.14 -16.64 32.88
CA ASN A 82 -15.05 -15.78 32.12
C ASN A 82 -14.58 -14.31 31.99
N PRO A 83 -13.32 -14.04 31.56
CA PRO A 83 -12.85 -12.67 31.35
C PRO A 83 -13.44 -12.08 30.06
N LEU A 84 -13.42 -10.76 29.93
CA LEU A 84 -13.65 -10.10 28.64
C LEU A 84 -12.56 -10.52 27.63
N LEU A 85 -12.95 -11.16 26.53
CA LEU A 85 -12.00 -11.55 25.48
C LEU A 85 -11.84 -10.43 24.44
N ILE A 86 -10.61 -9.96 24.24
CA ILE A 86 -10.30 -9.01 23.16
C ILE A 86 -10.26 -9.73 21.81
N ASN A 87 -9.73 -10.94 21.78
CA ASN A 87 -9.73 -11.80 20.61
C ASN A 87 -10.38 -13.13 21.03
N ASP A 88 -11.44 -13.53 20.33
CA ASP A 88 -12.09 -14.82 20.56
C ASP A 88 -11.09 -15.96 20.34
N LEU A 89 -11.05 -16.92 21.28
CA LEU A 89 -10.06 -18.01 21.27
C LEU A 89 -10.49 -19.16 20.34
N ASN A 90 -11.79 -19.48 20.29
CA ASN A 90 -12.30 -20.55 19.44
C ASN A 90 -12.15 -20.23 17.95
N MET A 91 -12.37 -18.96 17.58
CA MET A 91 -12.14 -18.48 16.22
C MET A 91 -10.69 -18.66 15.74
N GLN A 92 -9.72 -18.82 16.64
CA GLN A 92 -8.32 -19.02 16.28
C GLN A 92 -8.03 -20.43 15.74
N TYR A 93 -8.89 -21.43 16.00
CA TYR A 93 -8.81 -22.72 15.31
C TYR A 93 -9.23 -22.57 13.83
N PHE A 94 -10.30 -21.83 13.57
CA PHE A 94 -10.76 -21.56 12.21
C PHE A 94 -9.74 -20.76 11.40
N ILE A 95 -9.04 -19.81 12.03
CA ILE A 95 -7.97 -19.01 11.38
C ILE A 95 -6.77 -19.89 10.97
N GLN A 96 -6.52 -21.01 11.64
CA GLN A 96 -5.43 -21.92 11.29
C GLN A 96 -5.69 -22.75 10.03
N ASP A 97 -6.94 -22.78 9.53
CA ASP A 97 -7.36 -23.48 8.33
C ASP A 97 -7.87 -22.51 7.27
N ARG A 98 -7.14 -22.39 6.16
CA ARG A 98 -7.49 -21.46 5.07
C ARG A 98 -8.86 -21.78 4.46
N ARG A 99 -9.33 -23.02 4.54
CA ARG A 99 -10.66 -23.43 4.03
C ARG A 99 -11.75 -22.75 4.84
N GLU A 100 -11.62 -22.77 6.16
CA GLU A 100 -12.55 -22.12 7.07
C GLU A 100 -12.47 -20.59 6.97
N VAL A 101 -11.27 -20.02 6.83
CA VAL A 101 -11.10 -18.59 6.54
C VAL A 101 -11.88 -18.20 5.30
N TYR A 102 -11.74 -18.94 4.19
CA TYR A 102 -12.40 -18.60 2.93
C TYR A 102 -13.92 -18.78 3.01
N ARG A 103 -14.38 -19.84 3.70
CA ARG A 103 -15.82 -20.05 3.96
C ARG A 103 -16.44 -18.87 4.72
N ILE A 104 -15.80 -18.41 5.79
CA ILE A 104 -16.29 -17.26 6.59
C ILE A 104 -16.30 -15.98 5.75
N LEU A 105 -15.27 -15.73 4.93
CA LEU A 105 -15.24 -14.58 4.03
C LEU A 105 -16.39 -14.60 3.01
N GLN A 106 -16.69 -15.76 2.44
CA GLN A 106 -17.82 -15.93 1.51
C GLN A 106 -19.17 -15.70 2.18
N GLU A 107 -19.39 -16.25 3.38
CA GLU A 107 -20.64 -16.09 4.15
C GLU A 107 -20.93 -14.61 4.47
N GLU A 108 -19.89 -13.83 4.70
CA GLU A 108 -19.97 -12.39 4.97
C GLU A 108 -20.08 -11.51 3.72
N GLY A 109 -20.05 -12.13 2.52
CA GLY A 109 -20.02 -11.42 1.25
C GLY A 109 -18.82 -10.48 1.16
N ILE A 110 -17.63 -10.98 1.53
CA ILE A 110 -16.35 -10.31 1.31
C ILE A 110 -15.72 -10.91 0.06
N ASP A 111 -15.33 -10.06 -0.89
CA ASP A 111 -14.69 -10.50 -2.13
C ASP A 111 -13.33 -11.14 -1.83
N LEU A 112 -13.10 -12.30 -2.44
CA LEU A 112 -11.84 -13.06 -2.43
C LEU A 112 -11.56 -13.62 -3.84
N PRO A 113 -10.32 -14.02 -4.17
CA PRO A 113 -10.03 -14.67 -5.44
C PRO A 113 -10.89 -15.92 -5.63
N ARG A 114 -11.31 -16.20 -6.87
CA ARG A 114 -11.99 -17.46 -7.19
C ARG A 114 -11.07 -18.62 -6.84
N TYR A 115 -11.59 -19.63 -6.13
CA TYR A 115 -10.79 -20.72 -5.61
C TYR A 115 -11.54 -22.05 -5.59
N ALA A 116 -10.78 -23.15 -5.54
CA ALA A 116 -11.26 -24.50 -5.28
C ALA A 116 -10.34 -25.20 -4.26
N VAL A 117 -10.93 -26.07 -3.45
CA VAL A 117 -10.20 -26.84 -2.41
C VAL A 117 -9.95 -28.25 -2.90
N LEU A 118 -8.68 -28.67 -2.96
CA LEU A 118 -8.28 -30.04 -3.20
C LEU A 118 -7.89 -30.70 -1.87
N ASN A 119 -8.80 -31.50 -1.33
CA ASN A 119 -8.49 -32.38 -0.21
C ASN A 119 -7.92 -33.70 -0.76
N ARG A 120 -6.72 -34.08 -0.33
CA ARG A 120 -6.12 -35.39 -0.66
C ARG A 120 -6.08 -36.27 0.58
N ASP A 121 -6.53 -37.51 0.42
CA ASP A 121 -6.28 -38.56 1.39
C ASP A 121 -4.76 -38.86 1.41
N PRO A 122 -4.07 -38.72 2.57
CA PRO A 122 -2.66 -39.08 2.67
C PRO A 122 -2.37 -40.55 2.34
N ASP A 123 -3.33 -41.44 2.59
CA ASP A 123 -3.19 -42.87 2.33
C ASP A 123 -3.45 -43.23 0.86
N ASN A 124 -4.25 -42.41 0.16
CA ASN A 124 -4.60 -42.57 -1.25
C ASN A 124 -4.45 -41.24 -2.02
N PRO A 125 -3.21 -40.73 -2.18
CA PRO A 125 -2.99 -39.39 -2.74
C PRO A 125 -3.41 -39.23 -4.21
N GLU A 126 -3.50 -40.34 -4.95
CA GLU A 126 -3.94 -40.38 -6.35
C GLU A 126 -5.48 -40.35 -6.49
N ASP A 127 -6.23 -40.67 -5.43
CA ASP A 127 -7.69 -40.61 -5.41
C ASP A 127 -8.16 -39.17 -5.11
N CYS A 128 -7.85 -38.26 -6.03
CA CYS A 128 -8.25 -36.87 -5.93
C CYS A 128 -8.71 -36.31 -7.28
N ASN A 129 -9.66 -35.37 -7.23
CA ASN A 129 -10.23 -34.76 -8.43
C ASN A 129 -9.32 -33.62 -8.95
N LEU A 130 -8.12 -33.99 -9.39
CA LEU A 130 -7.14 -33.07 -9.97
C LEU A 130 -6.73 -33.56 -11.36
N VAL A 131 -7.04 -32.77 -12.38
CA VAL A 131 -6.49 -32.95 -13.73
C VAL A 131 -5.49 -31.84 -13.99
N GLU A 132 -4.26 -32.20 -14.34
CA GLU A 132 -3.21 -31.24 -14.66
C GLU A 132 -2.97 -31.21 -16.17
N GLY A 133 -3.14 -30.02 -16.77
CA GLY A 133 -2.74 -29.74 -18.14
C GLY A 133 -1.43 -28.96 -18.20
N GLU A 134 -0.97 -28.63 -19.41
CA GLU A 134 0.26 -27.86 -19.62
C GLU A 134 0.17 -26.45 -19.01
N ASP A 135 -0.94 -25.75 -19.28
CA ASP A 135 -1.17 -24.35 -18.90
C ASP A 135 -2.41 -24.13 -18.01
N HIS A 136 -2.93 -25.19 -17.39
CA HIS A 136 -4.05 -25.11 -16.45
C HIS A 136 -4.09 -26.30 -15.49
N VAL A 137 -4.87 -26.17 -14.43
CA VAL A 137 -5.34 -27.30 -13.61
C VAL A 137 -6.86 -27.29 -13.54
N GLU A 138 -7.47 -28.46 -13.41
CA GLU A 138 -8.88 -28.64 -13.12
C GLU A 138 -9.02 -29.29 -11.75
N VAL A 139 -9.69 -28.61 -10.83
CA VAL A 139 -9.86 -29.02 -9.42
C VAL A 139 -11.35 -29.15 -9.15
N ASN A 140 -11.84 -30.37 -8.88
CA ASN A 140 -13.26 -30.66 -8.71
C ASN A 140 -14.16 -30.15 -9.86
N GLY A 141 -13.66 -30.18 -11.10
CA GLY A 141 -14.38 -29.67 -12.28
C GLY A 141 -14.18 -28.17 -12.56
N GLU A 142 -13.50 -27.43 -11.67
CA GLU A 142 -13.19 -26.02 -11.89
C GLU A 142 -11.82 -25.82 -12.52
N VAL A 143 -11.77 -25.12 -13.65
CA VAL A 143 -10.53 -24.86 -14.39
C VAL A 143 -9.83 -23.59 -13.88
N PHE A 144 -8.53 -23.67 -13.63
CA PHE A 144 -7.65 -22.58 -13.26
C PHE A 144 -6.51 -22.47 -14.29
N PRO A 145 -6.58 -21.52 -15.24
CA PRO A 145 -5.48 -21.28 -16.18
C PRO A 145 -4.29 -20.66 -15.45
N LYS A 146 -3.08 -20.93 -15.93
CA LYS A 146 -1.88 -20.23 -15.44
C LYS A 146 -1.91 -18.75 -15.89
N PRO A 147 -1.55 -17.79 -15.02
CA PRO A 147 -1.06 -18.01 -13.67
C PRO A 147 -2.18 -18.29 -12.64
N PHE A 148 -1.89 -19.23 -11.73
CA PHE A 148 -2.72 -19.52 -10.56
C PHE A 148 -1.85 -19.70 -9.32
N VAL A 149 -2.46 -19.62 -8.14
CA VAL A 149 -1.79 -19.76 -6.84
C VAL A 149 -2.23 -21.05 -6.15
N GLU A 150 -1.30 -21.77 -5.54
CA GLU A 150 -1.52 -22.98 -4.76
C GLU A 150 -1.07 -22.75 -3.30
N LYS A 151 -2.02 -22.74 -2.37
CA LYS A 151 -1.80 -22.49 -0.94
C LYS A 151 -2.02 -23.78 -0.14
N PRO A 152 -1.13 -24.14 0.80
CA PRO A 152 -1.43 -25.19 1.77
C PRO A 152 -2.72 -24.88 2.54
N VAL A 153 -3.55 -25.88 2.83
CA VAL A 153 -4.77 -25.68 3.65
C VAL A 153 -4.45 -25.19 5.06
N CYS A 154 -3.30 -25.58 5.61
CA CYS A 154 -2.80 -25.06 6.88
C CYS A 154 -2.29 -23.62 6.72
N ALA A 155 -2.89 -22.67 7.42
CA ALA A 155 -2.53 -21.25 7.36
C ALA A 155 -1.13 -20.97 7.94
N GLU A 156 -0.65 -21.80 8.87
CA GLU A 156 0.71 -21.72 9.41
C GLU A 156 1.78 -22.23 8.43
N ASP A 157 1.39 -22.95 7.38
CA ASP A 157 2.29 -23.28 6.28
C ASP A 157 2.29 -22.14 5.25
N HIS A 158 3.47 -21.52 5.12
CA HIS A 158 3.72 -20.35 4.27
C HIS A 158 4.35 -20.73 2.92
N ASN A 159 4.42 -22.03 2.58
CA ASN A 159 4.92 -22.51 1.30
C ASN A 159 3.85 -22.35 0.20
N VAL A 160 3.59 -21.11 -0.21
CA VAL A 160 2.61 -20.75 -1.25
C VAL A 160 3.30 -20.73 -2.61
N TYR A 161 2.76 -21.43 -3.61
CA TYR A 161 3.37 -21.53 -4.93
C TYR A 161 2.52 -20.80 -5.97
N ILE A 162 3.17 -20.16 -6.93
CA ILE A 162 2.52 -19.50 -8.07
C ILE A 162 3.05 -20.16 -9.33
N TYR A 163 2.17 -20.63 -10.20
CA TYR A 163 2.54 -21.33 -11.42
C TYR A 163 2.40 -20.38 -12.61
N TYR A 164 3.41 -20.30 -13.48
CA TYR A 164 3.42 -19.36 -14.60
C TYR A 164 3.10 -20.06 -15.93
N PRO A 165 2.41 -19.38 -16.86
CA PRO A 165 2.07 -19.97 -18.15
C PRO A 165 3.32 -20.17 -19.02
N THR A 166 3.27 -21.15 -19.92
CA THR A 166 4.33 -21.43 -20.90
C THR A 166 4.67 -20.20 -21.73
N SER A 167 3.69 -19.35 -22.04
CA SER A 167 3.89 -18.07 -22.74
C SER A 167 4.79 -17.07 -21.99
N ALA A 168 4.92 -17.21 -20.66
CA ALA A 168 5.79 -16.39 -19.81
C ALA A 168 7.11 -17.12 -19.44
N GLY A 169 7.38 -18.27 -20.03
CA GLY A 169 8.57 -19.09 -19.76
C GLY A 169 8.33 -20.29 -18.83
N GLY A 170 7.09 -20.50 -18.37
CA GLY A 170 6.73 -21.59 -17.47
C GLY A 170 7.34 -21.47 -16.07
N GLY A 171 7.42 -22.60 -15.37
CA GLY A 171 7.97 -22.68 -14.02
C GLY A 171 7.02 -22.21 -12.93
N SER A 172 7.58 -22.02 -11.73
CA SER A 172 6.83 -21.61 -10.54
C SER A 172 7.63 -20.70 -9.63
N GLN A 173 6.95 -19.77 -8.94
CA GLN A 173 7.50 -18.99 -7.84
C GLN A 173 7.12 -19.65 -6.52
N ARG A 174 8.12 -19.99 -5.72
CA ARG A 174 7.93 -20.67 -4.42
C ARG A 174 8.13 -19.67 -3.30
N LEU A 175 7.04 -19.22 -2.69
CA LEU A 175 7.07 -18.32 -1.54
C LEU A 175 7.37 -19.12 -0.28
N PHE A 176 7.99 -18.46 0.69
CA PHE A 176 8.27 -19.04 2.00
C PHE A 176 8.37 -17.94 3.05
N ARG A 177 8.26 -18.34 4.32
CA ARG A 177 8.50 -17.42 5.43
C ARG A 177 9.90 -16.82 5.30
N LYS A 178 9.96 -15.50 5.22
CA LYS A 178 11.17 -14.72 4.96
C LYS A 178 12.44 -15.23 5.68
N ILE A 179 13.49 -15.46 4.91
CA ILE A 179 14.83 -15.83 5.38
C ILE A 179 15.82 -14.79 4.83
N GLY A 180 16.40 -13.98 5.73
CA GLY A 180 17.33 -12.92 5.34
C GLY A 180 16.70 -11.90 4.39
N SER A 181 17.25 -11.80 3.17
CA SER A 181 16.81 -10.87 2.11
C SER A 181 15.83 -11.49 1.10
N ARG A 182 15.34 -12.72 1.33
CA ARG A 182 14.43 -13.41 0.42
C ARG A 182 13.12 -13.82 1.05
N SER A 183 12.08 -13.82 0.23
CA SER A 183 10.69 -14.19 0.54
C SER A 183 10.07 -15.15 -0.48
N SER A 184 10.73 -15.33 -1.62
CA SER A 184 10.41 -16.38 -2.59
C SER A 184 11.64 -16.71 -3.45
N VAL A 185 11.52 -17.76 -4.25
CA VAL A 185 12.51 -18.14 -5.26
C VAL A 185 11.83 -18.74 -6.48
N TYR A 186 12.34 -18.43 -7.67
CA TYR A 186 11.90 -19.07 -8.91
C TYR A 186 12.38 -20.52 -8.97
N SER A 187 11.54 -21.40 -9.49
CA SER A 187 11.82 -22.80 -9.77
C SER A 187 11.40 -23.13 -11.21
N PRO A 188 12.17 -23.92 -11.96
CA PRO A 188 11.77 -24.36 -13.29
C PRO A 188 10.63 -25.39 -13.27
N GLU A 189 10.31 -25.95 -12.10
CA GLU A 189 9.21 -26.91 -11.95
C GLU A 189 7.88 -26.25 -12.29
N SER A 190 7.18 -26.84 -13.26
CA SER A 190 5.90 -26.34 -13.77
C SER A 190 4.71 -27.18 -13.30
N SER A 191 4.99 -28.29 -12.60
CA SER A 191 3.98 -29.23 -12.13
C SER A 191 3.55 -28.94 -10.69
N VAL A 192 2.26 -29.17 -10.38
CA VAL A 192 1.70 -28.96 -9.05
C VAL A 192 2.16 -30.01 -8.04
N ARG A 193 2.13 -29.67 -6.75
CA ARG A 193 2.51 -30.60 -5.67
C ARG A 193 1.52 -31.77 -5.64
N LYS A 194 2.04 -32.99 -5.52
CA LYS A 194 1.26 -34.24 -5.59
C LYS A 194 0.82 -34.79 -4.24
N THR A 195 1.39 -34.31 -3.14
CA THR A 195 1.06 -34.75 -1.78
C THR A 195 0.54 -33.58 -0.95
N GLY A 196 -0.33 -33.85 0.03
CA GLY A 196 -0.95 -32.81 0.86
C GLY A 196 -2.18 -32.19 0.22
N SER A 197 -2.91 -31.39 1.00
CA SER A 197 -4.14 -30.71 0.58
C SER A 197 -3.88 -29.22 0.33
N TYR A 198 -4.50 -28.67 -0.71
CA TYR A 198 -4.24 -27.31 -1.18
C TYR A 198 -5.52 -26.56 -1.57
N ILE A 199 -5.44 -25.24 -1.51
CA ILE A 199 -6.36 -24.31 -2.18
C ILE A 199 -5.71 -23.84 -3.47
N TYR A 200 -6.42 -24.02 -4.59
CA TYR A 200 -6.05 -23.44 -5.88
C TYR A 200 -6.90 -22.20 -6.09
N GLU A 201 -6.28 -21.07 -6.39
CA GLU A 201 -6.99 -19.80 -6.61
C GLU A 201 -6.45 -19.05 -7.82
N GLU A 202 -7.29 -18.19 -8.37
CA GLU A 202 -6.92 -17.30 -9.46
C GLU A 202 -5.83 -16.31 -9.03
N PHE A 203 -4.81 -16.14 -9.88
CA PHE A 203 -3.77 -15.14 -9.62
C PHE A 203 -4.30 -13.74 -9.92
N MET A 204 -4.32 -12.88 -8.91
CA MET A 204 -4.79 -11.50 -9.05
C MET A 204 -3.65 -10.58 -9.53
N PRO A 205 -3.78 -9.92 -10.70
CA PRO A 205 -2.75 -9.00 -11.20
C PRO A 205 -2.79 -7.68 -10.43
N THR A 206 -1.94 -7.55 -9.41
CA THR A 206 -1.74 -6.30 -8.66
C THR A 206 -0.62 -5.46 -9.27
N ASP A 207 -0.48 -4.20 -8.82
CA ASP A 207 0.64 -3.32 -9.18
C ASP A 207 1.98 -3.72 -8.51
N GLY A 208 2.14 -5.00 -8.15
CA GLY A 208 3.35 -5.55 -7.55
C GLY A 208 3.48 -5.32 -6.04
N THR A 209 2.40 -4.93 -5.37
CA THR A 209 2.37 -4.75 -3.91
C THR A 209 1.17 -5.46 -3.28
N ASP A 210 1.37 -5.95 -2.06
CA ASP A 210 0.32 -6.53 -1.22
C ASP A 210 -0.04 -5.52 -0.14
N VAL A 211 -1.33 -5.21 0.02
CA VAL A 211 -1.84 -4.32 1.08
C VAL A 211 -2.05 -5.15 2.34
N LYS A 212 -1.42 -4.75 3.44
CA LYS A 212 -1.58 -5.36 4.76
C LYS A 212 -2.42 -4.45 5.63
N VAL A 213 -3.53 -4.96 6.13
CA VAL A 213 -4.47 -4.23 6.96
C VAL A 213 -4.44 -4.76 8.39
N TYR A 214 -4.50 -3.85 9.35
CA TYR A 214 -4.41 -4.12 10.78
C TYR A 214 -5.55 -3.41 11.51
N THR A 215 -6.52 -4.17 11.99
CA THR A 215 -7.67 -3.65 12.74
C THR A 215 -7.36 -3.55 14.22
N VAL A 216 -8.00 -2.58 14.89
CA VAL A 216 -8.08 -2.51 16.36
C VAL A 216 -9.53 -2.19 16.69
N GLY A 217 -10.35 -3.22 16.78
CA GLY A 217 -11.80 -3.11 16.78
C GLY A 217 -12.38 -2.84 15.39
N PRO A 218 -13.72 -2.84 15.28
CA PRO A 218 -14.41 -2.76 13.99
C PRO A 218 -14.28 -1.41 13.30
N ASP A 219 -13.99 -0.35 14.05
CA ASP A 219 -14.03 1.04 13.57
C ASP A 219 -12.65 1.68 13.47
N TYR A 220 -11.57 0.89 13.50
CA TYR A 220 -10.20 1.36 13.25
C TYR A 220 -9.44 0.36 12.39
N ALA A 221 -8.79 0.87 11.33
CA ALA A 221 -7.77 0.10 10.61
C ALA A 221 -6.59 0.96 10.17
N HIS A 222 -5.41 0.37 10.26
CA HIS A 222 -4.18 0.86 9.66
C HIS A 222 -3.82 -0.02 8.46
N ALA A 223 -3.32 0.58 7.37
CA ALA A 223 -2.89 -0.18 6.20
C ALA A 223 -1.52 0.26 5.70
N GLU A 224 -0.72 -0.72 5.31
CA GLU A 224 0.59 -0.55 4.69
C GLU A 224 0.76 -1.57 3.56
N ALA A 225 1.27 -1.14 2.41
CA ALA A 225 1.65 -2.01 1.31
C ALA A 225 3.11 -2.42 1.42
N ARG A 226 3.42 -3.60 0.91
CA ARG A 226 4.78 -4.12 0.77
C ARG A 226 4.95 -4.70 -0.62
N LYS A 227 6.19 -4.76 -1.11
CA LYS A 227 6.49 -5.46 -2.36
C LYS A 227 5.97 -6.90 -2.28
N SER A 228 5.22 -7.31 -3.29
CA SER A 228 4.68 -8.66 -3.35
C SER A 228 5.81 -9.68 -3.49
N PRO A 229 5.81 -10.76 -2.69
CA PRO A 229 6.78 -11.84 -2.85
C PRO A 229 6.54 -12.63 -4.14
N ALA A 230 5.43 -12.43 -4.85
CA ALA A 230 5.13 -13.00 -6.16
C ALA A 230 6.03 -12.46 -7.29
N LEU A 231 6.78 -11.37 -7.06
CA LEU A 231 7.71 -10.79 -8.01
C LEU A 231 9.07 -11.53 -7.99
N ASP A 232 10.16 -10.84 -7.68
CA ASP A 232 11.52 -11.39 -7.67
C ASP A 232 11.91 -12.08 -6.35
N GLY A 233 11.06 -11.99 -5.33
CA GLY A 233 11.30 -12.52 -3.99
C GLY A 233 12.34 -11.76 -3.16
N LYS A 234 12.99 -10.73 -3.70
CA LYS A 234 13.97 -9.90 -3.01
C LYS A 234 13.26 -8.89 -2.12
N VAL A 235 13.54 -8.98 -0.82
CA VAL A 235 13.01 -8.08 0.19
C VAL A 235 13.73 -6.75 0.09
N GLU A 236 12.97 -5.69 -0.16
CA GLU A 236 13.51 -4.33 -0.19
C GLU A 236 13.69 -3.81 1.23
N ARG A 237 14.85 -3.21 1.49
CA ARG A 237 15.22 -2.70 2.80
C ARG A 237 15.72 -1.26 2.69
N ASP A 238 15.39 -0.47 3.70
CA ASP A 238 15.89 0.90 3.83
C ASP A 238 17.35 0.93 4.31
N SER A 239 17.90 2.12 4.47
CA SER A 239 19.26 2.35 4.96
C SER A 239 19.50 1.82 6.39
N GLU A 240 18.44 1.60 7.16
CA GLU A 240 18.50 1.02 8.51
C GLU A 240 18.31 -0.51 8.49
N GLY A 241 18.19 -1.11 7.31
CA GLY A 241 17.97 -2.54 7.12
C GLY A 241 16.54 -3.00 7.44
N LYS A 242 15.58 -2.10 7.66
CA LYS A 242 14.17 -2.45 7.85
C LYS A 242 13.50 -2.68 6.51
N GLU A 243 12.55 -3.60 6.46
CA GLU A 243 11.75 -3.82 5.25
C GLU A 243 10.99 -2.55 4.87
N ILE A 244 11.11 -2.14 3.61
CA ILE A 244 10.41 -0.98 3.08
C ILE A 244 8.90 -1.25 3.10
N ARG A 245 8.17 -0.29 3.66
CA ARG A 245 6.71 -0.29 3.73
C ARG A 245 6.22 0.97 3.06
N TYR A 246 5.08 0.84 2.41
CA TYR A 246 4.42 1.95 1.79
C TYR A 246 3.13 2.19 2.55
N PRO A 247 2.83 3.43 2.91
CA PRO A 247 1.54 3.72 3.51
C PRO A 247 0.40 3.37 2.54
N VAL A 248 -0.75 2.95 3.06
CA VAL A 248 -1.96 2.71 2.25
C VAL A 248 -3.14 3.44 2.83
N MET A 249 -3.85 4.15 1.95
CA MET A 249 -5.13 4.76 2.26
C MET A 249 -6.23 3.81 1.84
N LEU A 250 -6.97 3.28 2.81
CA LEU A 250 -8.12 2.42 2.54
C LEU A 250 -9.28 3.26 2.01
N THR A 251 -9.91 2.77 0.95
CA THR A 251 -11.17 3.30 0.44
C THR A 251 -12.32 3.03 1.42
N ALA A 252 -13.46 3.70 1.25
CA ALA A 252 -14.64 3.44 2.06
C ALA A 252 -15.09 1.96 2.01
N MET A 253 -15.00 1.33 0.84
CA MET A 253 -15.32 -0.09 0.67
C MET A 253 -14.33 -0.99 1.43
N GLU A 254 -13.03 -0.69 1.35
CA GLU A 254 -12.01 -1.48 2.08
C GLU A 254 -12.10 -1.30 3.59
N LYS A 255 -12.52 -0.11 4.07
CA LYS A 255 -12.84 0.13 5.50
C LYS A 255 -14.02 -0.72 5.95
N LEU A 256 -15.05 -0.86 5.11
CA LEU A 256 -16.18 -1.77 5.36
C LEU A 256 -15.72 -3.24 5.39
N VAL A 257 -14.85 -3.64 4.47
CA VAL A 257 -14.23 -4.99 4.48
C VAL A 257 -13.45 -5.22 5.78
N ALA A 258 -12.61 -4.27 6.20
CA ALA A 258 -11.87 -4.37 7.45
C ALA A 258 -12.79 -4.51 8.68
N ARG A 259 -13.89 -3.75 8.70
CA ARG A 259 -14.93 -3.88 9.73
C ARG A 259 -15.55 -5.28 9.73
N LYS A 260 -15.95 -5.79 8.56
CA LYS A 260 -16.54 -7.13 8.43
C LYS A 260 -15.56 -8.21 8.88
N VAL A 261 -14.31 -8.19 8.43
CA VAL A 261 -13.27 -9.14 8.85
C VAL A 261 -13.08 -9.14 10.37
N CYS A 262 -12.98 -7.96 10.99
CA CYS A 262 -12.83 -7.85 12.45
C CYS A 262 -13.99 -8.53 13.20
N LEU A 263 -15.23 -8.30 12.77
CA LEU A 263 -16.44 -8.82 13.42
C LEU A 263 -16.65 -10.31 13.14
N ALA A 264 -16.51 -10.73 11.89
CA ALA A 264 -16.73 -12.11 11.44
C ALA A 264 -15.78 -13.09 12.13
N PHE A 265 -14.50 -12.73 12.22
CA PHE A 265 -13.50 -13.54 12.90
C PHE A 265 -13.45 -13.29 14.42
N LYS A 266 -14.24 -12.34 14.94
CA LYS A 266 -14.25 -11.94 16.36
C LYS A 266 -12.85 -11.63 16.90
N GLN A 267 -12.01 -11.03 16.04
CA GLN A 267 -10.65 -10.66 16.37
C GLN A 267 -10.58 -9.13 16.43
N THR A 268 -10.61 -8.54 17.64
CA THR A 268 -10.48 -7.08 17.79
C THR A 268 -9.17 -6.60 17.18
N VAL A 269 -8.06 -7.24 17.56
CA VAL A 269 -6.78 -7.03 16.90
C VAL A 269 -6.64 -8.07 15.80
N CYS A 270 -6.75 -7.67 14.54
CA CYS A 270 -6.69 -8.58 13.40
C CYS A 270 -5.79 -8.04 12.28
N GLY A 271 -4.93 -8.89 11.72
CA GLY A 271 -4.18 -8.61 10.50
C GLY A 271 -4.71 -9.43 9.33
N PHE A 272 -4.91 -8.80 8.18
CA PHE A 272 -5.29 -9.50 6.95
C PHE A 272 -4.64 -8.87 5.72
N ASP A 273 -4.54 -9.64 4.64
CA ASP A 273 -3.91 -9.24 3.39
C ASP A 273 -4.98 -8.98 2.32
N LEU A 274 -4.80 -7.90 1.58
CA LEU A 274 -5.72 -7.39 0.56
C LEU A 274 -4.98 -7.16 -0.76
N LEU A 275 -5.59 -7.62 -1.84
CA LEU A 275 -5.09 -7.47 -3.21
C LEU A 275 -5.98 -6.47 -3.95
N ARG A 276 -5.40 -5.37 -4.43
CA ARG A 276 -6.07 -4.43 -5.33
C ARG A 276 -5.82 -4.87 -6.77
N ALA A 277 -6.87 -5.32 -7.44
CA ALA A 277 -6.80 -5.80 -8.81
C ALA A 277 -8.07 -5.43 -9.57
N ASN A 278 -7.92 -4.98 -10.83
CA ASN A 278 -9.05 -4.67 -11.72
C ASN A 278 -10.07 -3.66 -11.14
N GLY A 279 -9.64 -2.73 -10.30
CA GLY A 279 -10.52 -1.75 -9.65
C GLY A 279 -11.32 -2.29 -8.45
N HIS A 280 -11.06 -3.52 -8.03
CA HIS A 280 -11.66 -4.18 -6.87
C HIS A 280 -10.59 -4.54 -5.84
N SER A 281 -11.04 -4.88 -4.63
CA SER A 281 -10.20 -5.23 -3.49
C SER A 281 -10.61 -6.60 -2.94
N TYR A 282 -9.68 -7.56 -2.96
CA TYR A 282 -9.93 -8.96 -2.60
C TYR A 282 -9.13 -9.33 -1.35
N VAL A 283 -9.77 -9.96 -0.36
CA VAL A 283 -9.06 -10.51 0.79
C VAL A 283 -8.46 -11.87 0.41
N CYS A 284 -7.16 -12.05 0.64
CA CYS A 284 -6.45 -13.28 0.25
C CYS A 284 -5.82 -14.04 1.44
N ASP A 285 -5.75 -13.41 2.62
CA ASP A 285 -5.31 -14.06 3.84
C ASP A 285 -5.85 -13.34 5.09
N VAL A 286 -6.16 -14.08 6.16
CA VAL A 286 -6.56 -13.53 7.46
C VAL A 286 -5.69 -14.20 8.53
N ASN A 287 -4.86 -13.41 9.22
CA ASN A 287 -3.82 -13.91 10.12
C ASN A 287 -4.23 -13.93 11.60
N GLY A 288 -5.38 -13.35 11.96
CA GLY A 288 -5.74 -13.11 13.36
C GLY A 288 -4.83 -12.07 14.01
N PHE A 289 -4.42 -12.30 15.26
CA PHE A 289 -3.70 -11.29 16.06
C PHE A 289 -2.38 -10.84 15.41
N SER A 290 -2.32 -9.56 15.04
CA SER A 290 -1.13 -8.98 14.41
C SER A 290 -1.04 -7.48 14.69
N PHE A 291 0.15 -7.04 15.07
CA PHE A 291 0.46 -5.61 15.25
C PHE A 291 1.31 -5.06 14.11
N VAL A 292 1.04 -3.81 13.75
CA VAL A 292 1.93 -2.98 12.92
C VAL A 292 3.26 -2.85 13.64
N LYS A 293 4.36 -2.81 12.88
CA LYS A 293 5.70 -2.61 13.44
C LYS A 293 6.24 -1.26 13.02
N ASN A 294 7.00 -0.65 13.93
CA ASN A 294 7.72 0.61 13.76
C ASN A 294 6.85 1.86 13.58
N SER A 295 5.54 1.79 13.81
CA SER A 295 4.65 2.97 13.77
C SER A 295 4.29 3.43 15.18
N MET A 296 4.90 4.52 15.64
CA MET A 296 4.60 5.09 16.97
C MET A 296 3.14 5.53 17.07
N LYS A 297 2.62 6.13 15.98
CA LYS A 297 1.21 6.52 15.87
C LYS A 297 0.27 5.34 16.06
N TYR A 298 0.58 4.21 15.41
CA TYR A 298 -0.22 2.99 15.59
C TYR A 298 -0.17 2.51 17.04
N TYR A 299 0.98 2.56 17.73
CA TYR A 299 1.06 2.15 19.14
C TYR A 299 0.21 3.05 20.05
N ASP A 300 0.25 4.37 19.83
CA ASP A 300 -0.58 5.34 20.55
C ASP A 300 -2.08 5.06 20.32
N ASP A 301 -2.49 4.94 19.06
CA ASP A 301 -3.89 4.69 18.69
C ASP A 301 -4.38 3.33 19.19
N CYS A 302 -3.60 2.27 18.99
CA CYS A 302 -3.96 0.91 19.38
C CYS A 302 -4.17 0.82 20.90
N ALA A 303 -3.26 1.38 21.69
CA ALA A 303 -3.39 1.39 23.15
C ALA A 303 -4.61 2.22 23.60
N LYS A 304 -4.85 3.40 23.00
CA LYS A 304 -6.01 4.24 23.32
C LYS A 304 -7.32 3.52 22.99
N VAL A 305 -7.42 2.89 21.82
CA VAL A 305 -8.62 2.18 21.38
C VAL A 305 -8.87 0.95 22.27
N LEU A 306 -7.85 0.11 22.50
CA LEU A 306 -7.98 -1.06 23.37
C LEU A 306 -8.36 -0.67 24.81
N GLY A 307 -7.67 0.30 25.40
CA GLY A 307 -7.97 0.77 26.76
C GLY A 307 -9.39 1.32 26.87
N ASN A 308 -9.85 2.11 25.89
CA ASN A 308 -11.22 2.60 25.87
C ASN A 308 -12.26 1.49 25.69
N MET A 309 -11.98 0.45 24.89
CA MET A 309 -12.87 -0.71 24.74
C MET A 309 -13.00 -1.47 26.06
N VAL A 310 -11.87 -1.76 26.71
CA VAL A 310 -11.82 -2.44 28.01
C VAL A 310 -12.57 -1.66 29.08
N MET A 311 -12.28 -0.36 29.21
CA MET A 311 -12.94 0.49 30.21
C MET A 311 -14.44 0.66 29.95
N ARG A 312 -14.85 0.78 28.69
CA ARG A 312 -16.27 0.91 28.34
C ARG A 312 -17.08 -0.31 28.78
N GLU A 313 -16.50 -1.50 28.63
CA GLU A 313 -17.19 -2.75 28.97
C GLU A 313 -17.13 -3.04 30.47
N LEU A 314 -15.96 -2.88 31.10
CA LEU A 314 -15.72 -3.35 32.47
C LEU A 314 -15.93 -2.27 33.55
N ALA A 315 -15.79 -0.97 33.24
CA ALA A 315 -15.96 0.06 34.27
C ALA A 315 -17.36 0.07 34.90
N PRO A 316 -18.47 -0.07 34.14
CA PRO A 316 -19.81 -0.17 34.74
C PRO A 316 -19.96 -1.40 35.64
N GLN A 317 -19.43 -2.54 35.21
CA GLN A 317 -19.51 -3.81 35.95
C GLN A 317 -18.71 -3.76 37.25
N LEU A 318 -17.54 -3.11 37.22
CA LEU A 318 -16.63 -2.98 38.35
C LEU A 318 -16.93 -1.75 39.23
N HIS A 319 -17.93 -0.95 38.89
CA HIS A 319 -18.30 0.29 39.58
C HIS A 319 -17.15 1.31 39.63
N ILE A 320 -16.34 1.34 38.58
CA ILE A 320 -15.26 2.31 38.43
C ILE A 320 -15.89 3.61 37.92
N PRO A 321 -15.65 4.77 38.55
CA PRO A 321 -16.15 6.07 38.12
C PRO A 321 -15.36 6.56 36.91
N TRP A 322 -15.37 5.76 35.85
CA TRP A 322 -14.86 6.14 34.56
C TRP A 322 -15.99 6.86 33.85
N SER A 323 -15.88 8.18 33.74
CA SER A 323 -16.64 8.87 32.73
C SER A 323 -16.25 8.21 31.41
N ILE A 324 -17.20 7.47 30.80
CA ILE A 324 -17.16 7.23 29.37
C ILE A 324 -16.80 8.60 28.82
N PRO A 325 -15.64 8.78 28.16
CA PRO A 325 -15.41 10.01 27.46
C PRO A 325 -16.66 10.13 26.59
N MET A 326 -17.58 11.05 26.92
CA MET A 326 -18.79 11.26 26.09
C MET A 326 -18.36 11.48 24.65
N GLU A 327 -17.14 11.99 24.53
CA GLU A 327 -16.17 11.76 23.50
C GLU A 327 -15.85 10.28 23.21
N ALA A 328 -16.72 9.60 22.47
CA ALA A 328 -16.21 8.74 21.40
C ALA A 328 -15.29 9.53 20.42
N GLU A 329 -14.98 10.80 20.68
CA GLU A 329 -14.86 11.93 19.81
C GLU A 329 -13.87 12.89 20.46
N ASP A 330 -12.55 12.78 20.18
CA ASP A 330 -11.81 14.05 20.08
C ASP A 330 -12.40 14.76 18.83
N ILE A 331 -13.61 15.33 18.94
CA ILE A 331 -14.01 16.47 18.12
C ILE A 331 -13.35 17.63 18.85
N PRO A 332 -12.24 18.16 18.35
CA PRO A 332 -11.62 19.31 18.91
C PRO A 332 -12.57 20.48 18.77
N ILE A 333 -13.14 20.88 19.90
CA ILE A 333 -13.98 22.05 20.01
C ILE A 333 -13.03 23.25 19.94
N VAL A 334 -13.09 24.00 18.85
CA VAL A 334 -12.34 25.26 18.74
C VAL A 334 -13.22 26.35 19.35
N PRO A 335 -12.83 26.96 20.50
CA PRO A 335 -13.58 28.08 21.05
C PRO A 335 -13.53 29.25 20.08
N THR A 336 -14.70 29.79 19.74
CA THR A 336 -14.83 30.99 18.90
C THR A 336 -15.00 32.22 19.77
N THR A 337 -14.64 33.39 19.21
CA THR A 337 -14.87 34.71 19.84
C THR A 337 -16.35 35.02 20.08
N SER A 338 -17.27 34.22 19.53
CA SER A 338 -18.73 34.38 19.63
C SER A 338 -19.42 33.31 20.49
N GLY A 339 -18.67 32.43 21.17
CA GLY A 339 -19.24 31.44 22.10
C GLY A 339 -19.96 30.24 21.45
N THR A 340 -20.08 30.18 20.12
CA THR A 340 -20.65 29.05 19.39
C THR A 340 -19.58 27.98 19.12
N MET A 341 -19.93 26.71 19.40
CA MET A 341 -19.12 25.53 19.10
C MET A 341 -19.12 25.27 17.58
N MET A 342 -17.96 25.02 16.99
CA MET A 342 -17.84 24.64 15.57
C MET A 342 -17.23 23.25 15.41
N GLU A 343 -17.82 22.45 14.51
CA GLU A 343 -17.33 21.13 14.10
C GLU A 343 -16.66 21.25 12.71
N LEU A 344 -15.44 20.72 12.55
CA LEU A 344 -14.83 20.62 11.22
C LEU A 344 -15.60 19.60 10.38
N ARG A 345 -16.36 20.08 9.38
CA ARG A 345 -17.11 19.23 8.45
C ARG A 345 -16.27 18.76 7.26
N CYS A 346 -15.40 19.62 6.74
CA CYS A 346 -14.62 19.35 5.54
C CYS A 346 -13.40 20.27 5.48
N VAL A 347 -12.31 19.77 4.88
CA VAL A 347 -11.15 20.57 4.47
C VAL A 347 -11.02 20.42 2.96
N ILE A 348 -11.12 21.53 2.24
CA ILE A 348 -10.83 21.59 0.80
C ILE A 348 -9.54 22.38 0.62
N ALA A 349 -8.52 21.73 0.06
CA ALA A 349 -7.21 22.33 -0.17
C ALA A 349 -6.90 22.35 -1.67
N ILE A 350 -6.53 23.52 -2.20
CA ILE A 350 -6.03 23.67 -3.57
C ILE A 350 -4.56 24.03 -3.49
N ILE A 351 -3.70 23.08 -3.84
CA ILE A 351 -2.26 23.19 -3.64
C ILE A 351 -1.56 23.28 -5.00
N ARG A 352 -0.70 24.27 -5.16
CA ARG A 352 0.21 24.38 -6.31
C ARG A 352 1.42 23.47 -6.09
N HIS A 353 2.04 22.99 -7.17
CA HIS A 353 3.31 22.26 -7.08
C HIS A 353 4.37 23.01 -6.25
N GLY A 354 5.22 22.27 -5.54
CA GLY A 354 6.38 22.82 -4.82
C GLY A 354 7.45 23.39 -5.75
N ASP A 355 8.56 23.83 -5.17
CA ASP A 355 9.72 24.33 -5.92
C ASP A 355 10.19 23.36 -7.03
N ARG A 356 10.59 23.91 -8.16
CA ARG A 356 10.91 23.12 -9.36
C ARG A 356 12.06 23.71 -10.16
N THR A 357 12.75 22.85 -10.89
CA THR A 357 13.78 23.30 -11.84
C THR A 357 13.17 24.20 -12.93
N PRO A 358 13.94 25.16 -13.48
CA PRO A 358 13.46 25.98 -14.59
C PRO A 358 13.00 25.10 -15.76
N LYS A 359 11.81 25.41 -16.29
CA LYS A 359 11.29 24.73 -17.48
C LYS A 359 11.82 25.42 -18.73
N GLN A 360 12.60 24.71 -19.51
CA GLN A 360 13.16 25.21 -20.75
C GLN A 360 12.32 24.74 -21.95
N LYS A 361 12.33 25.54 -23.01
CA LYS A 361 11.64 25.23 -24.28
C LYS A 361 12.53 25.65 -25.44
N MET A 362 12.62 24.79 -26.45
CA MET A 362 13.18 25.13 -27.75
C MET A 362 12.12 24.90 -28.81
N LYS A 363 12.14 25.74 -29.84
CA LYS A 363 11.25 25.66 -30.99
C LYS A 363 12.08 25.63 -32.25
N MET A 364 11.77 24.73 -33.17
CA MET A 364 12.31 24.74 -34.52
C MET A 364 11.24 24.32 -35.50
N GLU A 365 11.27 24.93 -36.67
CA GLU A 365 10.54 24.42 -37.83
C GLU A 365 11.36 23.27 -38.41
N VAL A 366 10.69 22.15 -38.71
CA VAL A 366 11.27 20.99 -39.37
C VAL A 366 10.49 20.68 -40.64
N ARG A 367 11.20 20.32 -41.68
CA ARG A 367 10.69 20.02 -43.03
C ARG A 367 11.17 18.65 -43.53
N HIS A 368 12.11 18.01 -42.84
CA HIS A 368 12.60 16.70 -43.22
C HIS A 368 11.48 15.62 -43.21
N PRO A 369 11.38 14.77 -44.27
CA PRO A 369 10.33 13.75 -44.41
C PRO A 369 10.17 12.83 -43.20
N LEU A 370 11.27 12.46 -42.53
CA LEU A 370 11.24 11.60 -41.34
C LEU A 370 10.38 12.17 -40.20
N PHE A 371 10.35 13.49 -40.01
CA PHE A 371 9.47 14.10 -39.01
C PHE A 371 7.99 14.01 -39.42
N PHE A 372 7.67 14.07 -40.71
CA PHE A 372 6.32 13.87 -41.23
C PHE A 372 5.85 12.42 -41.15
N GLU A 373 6.74 11.46 -41.37
CA GLU A 373 6.46 10.04 -41.16
C GLU A 373 6.14 9.75 -39.69
N LEU A 374 6.95 10.28 -38.77
CA LEU A 374 6.68 10.22 -37.33
C LEU A 374 5.33 10.87 -36.99
N PHE A 375 5.05 12.03 -37.57
CA PHE A 375 3.79 12.75 -37.39
C PHE A 375 2.58 11.92 -37.87
N LYS A 376 2.70 11.28 -39.04
CA LYS A 376 1.67 10.38 -39.61
C LYS A 376 1.47 9.15 -38.73
N LYS A 377 2.56 8.49 -38.32
CA LYS A 377 2.57 7.26 -37.50
C LYS A 377 1.79 7.42 -36.20
N TYR A 378 1.92 8.57 -35.54
CA TYR A 378 1.20 8.88 -34.30
C TYR A 378 -0.12 9.65 -34.51
N GLY A 379 -0.65 9.65 -35.74
CA GLY A 379 -2.00 10.15 -36.06
C GLY A 379 -2.14 11.67 -36.11
N GLY A 380 -1.04 12.42 -36.31
CA GLY A 380 -1.03 13.87 -36.19
C GLY A 380 -1.91 14.63 -37.18
N TYR A 381 -2.14 14.08 -38.38
CA TYR A 381 -3.03 14.71 -39.37
C TYR A 381 -4.49 14.76 -38.92
N LYS A 382 -4.92 13.88 -38.01
CA LYS A 382 -6.30 13.89 -37.48
C LYS A 382 -6.56 15.07 -36.54
N THR A 383 -5.53 15.46 -35.78
CA THR A 383 -5.64 16.45 -34.68
C THR A 383 -4.90 17.76 -34.96
N GLY A 384 -4.15 17.83 -36.06
CA GLY A 384 -3.24 18.93 -36.40
C GLY A 384 -2.00 19.04 -35.49
N LYS A 385 -1.88 18.19 -34.46
CA LYS A 385 -0.76 18.20 -33.49
C LYS A 385 -0.61 16.87 -32.77
N ILE A 386 0.63 16.50 -32.43
CA ILE A 386 0.94 15.35 -31.56
C ILE A 386 1.79 15.75 -30.37
N LYS A 387 1.64 15.02 -29.26
CA LYS A 387 2.44 15.17 -28.04
C LYS A 387 3.12 13.84 -27.75
N LEU A 388 4.43 13.79 -27.89
CA LEU A 388 5.26 12.62 -27.63
C LEU A 388 5.84 12.72 -26.22
N LYS A 389 5.57 11.72 -25.38
CA LYS A 389 6.01 11.64 -23.98
C LYS A 389 6.66 10.29 -23.63
N LYS A 390 6.32 9.20 -24.34
CA LYS A 390 6.80 7.85 -24.00
C LYS A 390 8.26 7.64 -24.44
N PRO A 391 9.06 6.84 -23.71
CA PRO A 391 10.46 6.56 -24.07
C PRO A 391 10.67 6.16 -25.53
N LYS A 392 9.87 5.19 -26.03
CA LYS A 392 9.93 4.74 -27.43
C LYS A 392 9.69 5.88 -28.43
N GLN A 393 8.75 6.77 -28.12
CA GLN A 393 8.43 7.92 -28.98
C GLN A 393 9.56 8.95 -29.00
N LEU A 394 10.17 9.20 -27.85
CA LEU A 394 11.29 10.14 -27.72
C LEU A 394 12.57 9.58 -28.34
N GLN A 395 12.77 8.25 -28.29
CA GLN A 395 13.86 7.57 -28.98
C GLN A 395 13.77 7.78 -30.49
N GLU A 396 12.58 7.60 -31.09
CA GLU A 396 12.38 7.84 -32.53
C GLU A 396 12.75 9.28 -32.93
N VAL A 397 12.43 10.29 -32.12
CA VAL A 397 12.83 11.68 -32.39
C VAL A 397 14.36 11.86 -32.29
N LEU A 398 14.99 11.22 -31.31
CA LEU A 398 16.44 11.26 -31.11
C LEU A 398 17.18 10.58 -32.28
N ASP A 399 16.68 9.45 -32.76
CA ASP A 399 17.28 8.72 -33.87
C ASP A 399 17.24 9.54 -35.17
N ILE A 400 16.12 10.24 -35.44
CA ILE A 400 16.03 11.20 -36.55
C ILE A 400 17.09 12.31 -36.38
N ALA A 401 17.20 12.91 -35.19
CA ALA A 401 18.17 13.98 -34.96
C ALA A 401 19.63 13.50 -35.12
N ARG A 402 19.95 12.27 -34.70
CA ARG A 402 21.28 11.67 -34.86
C ARG A 402 21.62 11.44 -36.33
N LEU A 403 20.68 10.88 -37.09
CA LEU A 403 20.85 10.61 -38.52
C LEU A 403 21.12 11.91 -39.28
N LEU A 404 20.30 12.95 -39.07
CA LEU A 404 20.48 14.25 -39.72
C LEU A 404 21.81 14.92 -39.36
N LEU A 405 22.27 14.78 -38.11
CA LEU A 405 23.57 15.33 -37.69
C LEU A 405 24.77 14.62 -38.32
N ILE A 406 24.65 13.31 -38.59
CA ILE A 406 25.69 12.53 -39.29
C ILE A 406 25.75 12.98 -40.76
N GLU A 407 24.61 13.08 -41.43
CA GLU A 407 24.51 13.53 -42.83
C GLU A 407 25.07 14.95 -43.02
N LEU A 408 24.70 15.89 -42.14
CA LEU A 408 25.26 17.25 -42.08
C LEU A 408 26.77 17.33 -41.79
N GLY A 409 27.37 16.25 -41.25
CA GLY A 409 28.79 16.18 -40.92
C GLY A 409 29.65 15.56 -42.03
N GLN A 410 29.04 14.79 -42.93
CA GLN A 410 29.74 14.04 -43.99
C GLN A 410 29.64 14.72 -45.36
N HIS A 411 28.58 15.51 -45.59
CA HIS A 411 28.33 16.18 -46.87
C HIS A 411 28.08 17.68 -46.65
N ASN A 412 28.95 18.54 -47.20
CA ASN A 412 28.74 20.00 -47.23
C ASN A 412 27.58 20.43 -48.17
N ASP A 413 27.01 19.49 -48.92
CA ASP A 413 26.04 19.71 -50.02
C ASP A 413 24.66 19.07 -49.74
N CYS A 414 24.38 18.67 -48.50
CA CYS A 414 23.08 18.11 -48.13
C CYS A 414 22.01 19.22 -47.99
N GLU A 415 20.87 19.05 -48.68
CA GLU A 415 19.66 19.90 -48.55
C GLU A 415 18.91 19.70 -47.21
N ILE A 416 19.63 19.62 -46.09
CA ILE A 416 19.01 19.54 -44.76
C ILE A 416 18.70 20.97 -44.31
N GLU A 417 17.41 21.32 -44.36
CA GLU A 417 16.92 22.66 -44.00
C GLU A 417 16.97 22.95 -42.50
N GLU A 418 17.09 21.91 -41.66
CA GLU A 418 17.15 22.04 -40.21
C GLU A 418 18.47 22.64 -39.71
N LYS A 419 18.36 23.62 -38.79
CA LYS A 419 19.53 24.25 -38.17
C LYS A 419 20.35 23.24 -37.35
N LYS A 420 21.59 22.96 -37.77
CA LYS A 420 22.56 22.08 -37.08
C LYS A 420 22.63 22.32 -35.57
N SER A 421 22.77 23.57 -35.12
CA SER A 421 22.84 23.91 -33.70
C SER A 421 21.57 23.54 -32.90
N LYS A 422 20.39 23.60 -33.52
CA LYS A 422 19.13 23.16 -32.89
C LYS A 422 18.98 21.65 -32.88
N LEU A 423 19.48 20.95 -33.90
CA LEU A 423 19.55 19.49 -33.90
C LEU A 423 20.53 18.97 -32.84
N GLU A 424 21.69 19.61 -32.69
CA GLU A 424 22.66 19.31 -31.63
C GLU A 424 22.04 19.51 -30.24
N GLN A 425 21.30 20.60 -30.04
CA GLN A 425 20.57 20.85 -28.80
C GLN A 425 19.46 19.81 -28.57
N LEU A 426 18.70 19.43 -29.61
CA LEU A 426 17.66 18.40 -29.53
C LEU A 426 18.25 17.05 -29.13
N LYS A 427 19.36 16.64 -29.76
CA LYS A 427 20.14 15.46 -29.41
C LYS A 427 20.60 15.52 -27.95
N THR A 428 21.28 16.59 -27.56
CA THR A 428 21.85 16.75 -26.21
C THR A 428 20.78 16.65 -25.13
N VAL A 429 19.63 17.31 -25.33
CA VAL A 429 18.52 17.27 -24.37
C VAL A 429 17.91 15.87 -24.32
N LEU A 430 17.74 15.18 -25.44
CA LEU A 430 17.17 13.83 -25.48
C LEU A 430 18.14 12.74 -24.99
N GLU A 431 19.45 12.95 -25.05
CA GLU A 431 20.49 12.04 -24.56
C GLU A 431 20.90 12.28 -23.11
N MET A 432 20.58 13.45 -22.55
CA MET A 432 20.97 13.83 -21.19
C MET A 432 20.61 12.71 -20.21
N TYR A 433 21.55 12.31 -19.35
CA TYR A 433 21.37 11.24 -18.35
C TYR A 433 21.13 9.81 -18.91
N GLY A 434 21.45 9.57 -20.18
CA GLY A 434 21.61 8.23 -20.77
C GLY A 434 20.33 7.48 -21.13
N HIS A 435 19.25 7.62 -20.35
CA HIS A 435 17.98 6.90 -20.55
C HIS A 435 16.79 7.85 -20.35
N PHE A 436 15.62 7.59 -20.96
CA PHE A 436 14.40 8.39 -20.77
C PHE A 436 13.71 8.16 -19.40
N SER A 437 14.47 7.81 -18.37
CA SER A 437 13.99 7.58 -17.01
C SER A 437 14.12 8.85 -16.16
N GLY A 438 13.06 9.20 -15.42
CA GLY A 438 13.11 10.23 -14.38
C GLY A 438 13.07 11.69 -14.84
N ILE A 439 13.04 11.96 -16.16
CA ILE A 439 13.11 13.33 -16.70
C ILE A 439 11.91 13.65 -17.59
N ASN A 440 11.22 14.76 -17.28
CA ASN A 440 9.97 15.16 -17.95
C ASN A 440 10.24 15.84 -19.29
N ARG A 441 10.61 15.05 -20.31
CA ARG A 441 10.77 15.54 -21.70
C ARG A 441 9.46 15.39 -22.46
N LYS A 442 9.16 16.40 -23.26
CA LYS A 442 8.01 16.38 -24.17
C LYS A 442 8.37 17.03 -25.49
N VAL A 443 8.17 16.28 -26.57
CA VAL A 443 8.20 16.81 -27.93
C VAL A 443 6.76 17.02 -28.39
N GLN A 444 6.45 18.20 -28.91
CA GLN A 444 5.18 18.48 -29.56
C GLN A 444 5.47 18.86 -31.01
N LEU A 445 4.81 18.18 -31.94
CA LEU A 445 4.83 18.53 -33.36
C LEU A 445 3.47 19.10 -33.73
N THR A 446 3.44 20.23 -34.43
CA THR A 446 2.22 20.91 -34.88
C THR A 446 2.33 21.15 -36.37
N TYR A 447 1.33 20.73 -37.14
CA TYR A 447 1.33 20.90 -38.59
C TYR A 447 1.09 22.35 -38.97
N LEU A 448 1.93 22.89 -39.84
CA LEU A 448 1.83 24.22 -40.40
C LEU A 448 1.67 24.08 -41.91
N GLN A 449 0.49 24.44 -42.42
CA GLN A 449 0.17 24.28 -43.84
C GLN A 449 1.06 25.17 -44.75
N ASN A 450 1.43 26.36 -44.26
CA ASN A 450 2.19 27.37 -45.00
C ASN A 450 3.48 27.85 -44.25
N GLY A 451 4.02 27.06 -43.32
CA GLY A 451 5.19 27.47 -42.51
C GLY A 451 4.92 28.52 -41.41
N GLN A 452 5.95 28.96 -40.68
CA GLN A 452 5.81 30.05 -39.70
C GLN A 452 5.92 31.44 -40.37
N PRO A 453 5.01 32.39 -40.11
CA PRO A 453 5.21 33.78 -40.51
C PRO A 453 6.36 34.40 -39.69
N LYS A 454 7.45 34.83 -40.35
CA LYS A 454 8.54 35.56 -39.69
C LYS A 454 8.06 36.97 -39.29
N ALA A 455 8.24 37.34 -38.03
CA ALA A 455 8.16 38.73 -37.60
C ALA A 455 9.47 39.44 -37.95
N SER A 456 9.41 40.33 -38.96
CA SER A 456 10.32 41.44 -39.29
C SER A 456 11.80 41.35 -38.86
N SER A 457 12.69 41.12 -39.83
CA SER A 457 13.83 41.99 -40.16
C SER A 457 14.71 41.33 -41.22
N GLU A 458 14.83 42.01 -42.36
CA GLU A 458 15.97 42.07 -43.29
C GLU A 458 16.88 40.83 -43.36
N GLU A 459 16.48 39.87 -44.21
CA GLU A 459 17.39 39.04 -45.01
C GLU A 459 16.51 38.41 -46.10
N GLU A 460 16.63 38.94 -47.32
CA GLU A 460 16.01 38.41 -48.53
C GLU A 460 16.66 37.06 -48.88
N GLU A 461 16.16 35.97 -48.33
CA GLU A 461 16.41 34.63 -48.85
C GLU A 461 15.10 33.85 -48.99
N PHE A 462 14.77 33.54 -50.24
CA PHE A 462 13.75 32.60 -50.74
C PHE A 462 12.55 32.32 -49.83
N LYS A 463 11.38 32.86 -50.20
CA LYS A 463 10.09 32.26 -49.80
C LYS A 463 10.06 30.80 -50.23
N ARG A 464 10.26 29.87 -49.30
CA ARG A 464 10.06 28.43 -49.53
C ARG A 464 8.67 28.07 -49.01
N ASP A 465 7.67 28.29 -49.86
CA ASP A 465 6.28 27.90 -49.63
C ASP A 465 6.18 26.36 -49.63
N GLY A 466 5.71 25.79 -48.51
CA GLY A 466 5.55 24.35 -48.35
C GLY A 466 5.11 23.98 -46.92
N PRO A 467 4.50 22.81 -46.73
CA PRO A 467 4.09 22.35 -45.41
C PRO A 467 5.30 22.12 -44.51
N SER A 468 5.19 22.46 -43.24
CA SER A 468 6.22 22.22 -42.24
C SER A 468 5.63 21.77 -40.90
N LEU A 469 6.49 21.28 -40.01
CA LEU A 469 6.10 20.97 -38.63
C LEU A 469 6.81 21.90 -37.67
N LEU A 470 6.06 22.50 -36.74
CA LEU A 470 6.65 23.16 -35.59
C LEU A 470 6.99 22.12 -34.52
N LEU A 471 8.28 21.82 -34.38
CA LEU A 471 8.83 21.02 -33.30
C LEU A 471 9.08 21.89 -32.07
N VAL A 472 8.40 21.54 -30.98
CA VAL A 472 8.59 22.16 -29.66
C VAL A 472 9.06 21.10 -28.68
N LEU A 473 10.34 21.16 -28.31
CA LEU A 473 10.89 20.34 -27.22
C LEU A 473 10.83 21.15 -25.91
N LYS A 474 10.26 20.53 -24.87
CA LYS A 474 10.21 21.07 -23.51
C LYS A 474 10.86 20.07 -22.55
N TRP A 475 11.70 20.57 -21.65
CA TRP A 475 12.40 19.77 -20.63
C TRP A 475 12.56 20.57 -19.34
N GLY A 476 12.97 19.89 -18.27
CA GLY A 476 13.00 20.45 -16.92
C GLY A 476 11.60 20.70 -16.36
N GLY A 477 11.51 21.56 -15.34
CA GLY A 477 10.26 21.71 -14.58
C GLY A 477 10.01 20.55 -13.62
N GLU A 478 11.06 19.83 -13.23
CA GLU A 478 11.00 18.73 -12.26
C GLU A 478 10.96 19.29 -10.85
N LEU A 479 10.23 18.60 -9.98
CA LEU A 479 10.16 18.96 -8.56
C LEU A 479 11.55 18.81 -7.94
N THR A 480 12.08 19.87 -7.33
CA THR A 480 13.39 19.84 -6.68
C THR A 480 13.31 19.07 -5.35
N PRO A 481 14.45 18.65 -4.78
CA PRO A 481 14.49 18.15 -3.40
C PRO A 481 13.87 19.13 -2.41
N ALA A 482 14.14 20.43 -2.56
CA ALA A 482 13.52 21.48 -1.74
C ALA A 482 11.98 21.51 -1.91
N GLY A 483 11.49 21.38 -3.15
CA GLY A 483 10.05 21.30 -3.43
C GLY A 483 9.37 20.07 -2.80
N ARG A 484 10.07 18.95 -2.67
CA ARG A 484 9.59 17.77 -1.93
C ARG A 484 9.45 18.07 -0.44
N VAL A 485 10.47 18.66 0.17
CA VAL A 485 10.46 19.03 1.60
C VAL A 485 9.35 20.03 1.89
N GLN A 486 9.22 21.08 1.06
CA GLN A 486 8.14 22.07 1.17
C GLN A 486 6.75 21.42 1.17
N ALA A 487 6.51 20.48 0.26
CA ALA A 487 5.25 19.78 0.16
C ALA A 487 4.98 18.90 1.38
N GLU A 488 5.99 18.19 1.88
CA GLU A 488 5.89 17.35 3.08
C GLU A 488 5.64 18.20 4.34
N GLU A 489 6.34 19.32 4.49
CA GLU A 489 6.13 20.27 5.59
C GLU A 489 4.73 20.89 5.54
N LEU A 490 4.24 21.24 4.36
CA LEU A 490 2.88 21.73 4.18
C LEU A 490 1.85 20.66 4.60
N GLY A 491 2.06 19.40 4.21
CA GLY A 491 1.25 18.28 4.68
C GLY A 491 1.24 18.16 6.21
N ARG A 492 2.42 18.27 6.82
CA ARG A 492 2.59 18.25 8.28
C ARG A 492 1.87 19.42 8.97
N ALA A 493 1.87 20.61 8.35
CA ALA A 493 1.12 21.75 8.86
C ALA A 493 -0.40 21.52 8.76
N PHE A 494 -0.88 20.98 7.63
CA PHE A 494 -2.29 20.65 7.43
C PHE A 494 -2.79 19.62 8.43
N ARG A 495 -1.94 18.65 8.79
CA ARG A 495 -2.23 17.68 9.84
C ARG A 495 -2.59 18.36 11.17
N CYS A 496 -1.92 19.46 11.50
CA CYS A 496 -2.17 20.24 12.71
C CYS A 496 -3.44 21.12 12.69
N MET A 497 -4.18 21.19 11.57
CA MET A 497 -5.41 21.98 11.50
C MET A 497 -6.57 21.41 12.31
N TYR A 498 -6.55 20.11 12.57
CA TYR A 498 -7.54 19.47 13.45
C TYR A 498 -6.86 19.10 14.77
N PRO A 499 -7.27 19.72 15.89
CA PRO A 499 -6.67 19.40 17.17
C PRO A 499 -6.85 17.93 17.55
N GLY A 500 -5.86 17.39 18.24
CA GLY A 500 -5.79 15.98 18.60
C GLY A 500 -4.34 15.55 18.82
N GLY A 501 -4.14 14.67 19.80
CA GLY A 501 -2.80 14.33 20.29
C GLY A 501 -2.25 15.30 21.35
N GLN A 502 -3.10 16.06 22.04
CA GLN A 502 -2.72 16.94 23.15
C GLN A 502 -2.75 16.24 24.53
N GLY A 503 -3.06 14.94 24.60
CA GLY A 503 -3.04 14.17 25.85
C GLY A 503 -1.71 13.44 26.08
N ASP A 504 -1.48 12.95 27.31
CA ASP A 504 -0.26 12.28 27.83
C ASP A 504 0.26 11.05 27.03
N TYR A 505 -0.42 10.72 25.93
CA TYR A 505 -0.22 9.54 25.10
C TYR A 505 0.40 9.85 23.73
N ALA A 506 0.39 11.10 23.25
CA ALA A 506 0.89 11.45 21.91
C ALA A 506 2.03 12.46 22.00
N GLY A 507 3.24 12.06 21.61
CA GLY A 507 4.42 12.94 21.55
C GLY A 507 4.46 13.88 20.33
N PHE A 508 3.39 13.94 19.53
CA PHE A 508 3.34 14.68 18.26
C PHE A 508 2.07 15.55 18.16
N PRO A 509 2.21 16.88 17.97
CA PRO A 509 1.07 17.76 17.73
C PRO A 509 0.32 17.43 16.43
N GLY A 510 -1.00 17.58 16.41
CA GLY A 510 -1.83 17.51 15.19
C GLY A 510 -2.30 16.11 14.78
N CYS A 511 -2.20 15.11 15.65
CA CYS A 511 -2.57 13.73 15.34
C CYS A 511 -4.09 13.49 15.14
N GLY A 512 -4.94 14.49 15.39
CA GLY A 512 -6.39 14.38 15.28
C GLY A 512 -6.87 13.97 13.89
N LEU A 513 -6.34 14.62 12.84
CA LEU A 513 -6.72 14.34 11.46
C LEU A 513 -6.35 12.91 11.02
N LEU A 514 -5.19 12.42 11.47
CA LEU A 514 -4.76 11.03 11.25
C LEU A 514 -5.73 10.04 11.90
N ARG A 515 -6.12 10.32 13.14
CA ARG A 515 -7.04 9.47 13.88
C ARG A 515 -8.38 9.40 13.17
N LEU A 516 -8.94 10.53 12.72
CA LEU A 516 -10.19 10.55 11.96
C LEU A 516 -10.15 9.67 10.70
N HIS A 517 -9.02 9.68 9.99
CA HIS A 517 -8.84 8.83 8.82
C HIS A 517 -8.84 7.34 9.19
N SER A 518 -8.02 6.96 10.18
CA SER A 518 -7.91 5.57 10.64
C SER A 518 -9.19 5.06 11.32
N THR A 519 -9.98 5.94 11.95
CA THR A 519 -11.25 5.60 12.61
C THR A 519 -12.48 5.73 11.71
N TYR A 520 -12.29 5.72 10.39
CA TYR A 520 -13.35 5.78 9.36
C TYR A 520 -14.26 7.01 9.39
N ARG A 521 -13.92 8.04 10.17
CA ARG A 521 -14.76 9.22 10.34
C ARG A 521 -14.64 10.22 9.22
N HIS A 522 -13.49 10.25 8.55
CA HIS A 522 -13.27 11.14 7.42
C HIS A 522 -12.73 10.34 6.24
N ASP A 523 -13.35 10.61 5.09
CA ASP A 523 -12.85 10.19 3.79
C ASP A 523 -11.79 11.21 3.34
N LEU A 524 -10.61 10.72 2.95
CA LEU A 524 -9.53 11.57 2.44
C LEU A 524 -9.31 11.23 0.96
N LYS A 525 -9.54 12.22 0.10
CA LYS A 525 -9.28 12.13 -1.34
C LYS A 525 -8.24 13.15 -1.74
N ILE A 526 -7.25 12.72 -2.50
CA ILE A 526 -6.22 13.60 -3.05
C ILE A 526 -6.23 13.43 -4.56
N TYR A 527 -6.48 14.53 -5.25
CA TYR A 527 -6.49 14.58 -6.71
C TYR A 527 -5.24 15.32 -7.20
N ALA A 528 -4.60 14.80 -8.24
CA ALA A 528 -3.45 15.42 -8.89
C ALA A 528 -3.65 15.44 -10.41
N SER A 529 -3.14 16.48 -11.08
CA SER A 529 -3.07 16.50 -12.55
C SER A 529 -2.04 15.49 -13.07
N ASP A 530 -2.13 15.12 -14.35
CA ASP A 530 -1.23 14.18 -15.04
C ASP A 530 0.23 14.68 -15.20
N GLU A 531 0.60 15.78 -14.53
CA GLU A 531 1.93 16.35 -14.57
C GLU A 531 2.80 15.76 -13.47
N GLY A 532 3.90 15.09 -13.82
CA GLY A 532 4.76 14.38 -12.87
C GLY A 532 5.19 15.22 -11.64
N ARG A 533 5.48 16.52 -11.80
CA ARG A 533 5.82 17.40 -10.66
C ARG A 533 4.65 17.63 -9.70
N VAL A 534 3.43 17.69 -10.22
CA VAL A 534 2.21 17.90 -9.44
C VAL A 534 1.90 16.62 -8.69
N GLN A 535 1.97 15.48 -9.39
CA GLN A 535 1.86 14.16 -8.77
C GLN A 535 2.87 14.01 -7.62
N MET A 536 4.17 14.25 -7.88
CA MET A 536 5.22 14.15 -6.84
C MET A 536 4.98 15.08 -5.65
N THR A 537 4.46 16.31 -5.91
CA THR A 537 4.09 17.25 -4.84
C THR A 537 2.94 16.67 -4.02
N ALA A 538 1.91 16.14 -4.68
CA ALA A 538 0.74 15.60 -4.03
C ALA A 538 1.10 14.37 -3.16
N ALA A 539 1.99 13.50 -3.64
CA ALA A 539 2.52 12.39 -2.84
C ALA A 539 3.36 12.86 -1.64
N ALA A 540 4.22 13.86 -1.82
CA ALA A 540 4.98 14.45 -0.71
C ALA A 540 4.08 15.10 0.34
N PHE A 541 3.06 15.83 -0.11
CA PHE A 541 2.03 16.39 0.76
C PHE A 541 1.27 15.29 1.52
N ALA A 542 0.81 14.26 0.82
CA ALA A 542 0.13 13.11 1.43
C ALA A 542 1.01 12.44 2.50
N LYS A 543 2.30 12.26 2.20
CA LYS A 543 3.29 11.73 3.15
C LYS A 543 3.33 12.54 4.44
N GLY A 544 3.47 13.86 4.34
CA GLY A 544 3.49 14.76 5.50
C GLY A 544 2.17 14.77 6.27
N LEU A 545 1.06 14.87 5.53
CA LEU A 545 -0.30 14.92 6.08
C LEU A 545 -0.63 13.67 6.88
N LEU A 546 -0.25 12.50 6.35
CA LEU A 546 -0.62 11.20 6.91
C LEU A 546 0.45 10.60 7.85
N ALA A 547 1.57 11.31 8.06
CA ALA A 547 2.72 10.83 8.82
C ALA A 547 3.29 9.50 8.27
N LEU A 548 3.37 9.41 6.94
CA LEU A 548 3.79 8.20 6.26
C LEU A 548 5.32 8.10 6.21
N GLU A 549 5.84 6.91 6.44
CA GLU A 549 7.26 6.60 6.27
C GLU A 549 7.54 6.08 4.85
N GLY A 550 8.79 6.20 4.36
CA GLY A 550 9.22 5.67 3.06
C GLY A 550 9.36 6.67 1.90
N GLU A 551 9.58 6.15 0.68
CA GLU A 551 9.76 6.93 -0.55
C GLU A 551 8.42 7.43 -1.14
N LEU A 552 8.48 8.36 -2.11
CA LEU A 552 7.29 8.99 -2.72
C LEU A 552 6.69 8.21 -3.89
N THR A 553 7.51 7.51 -4.67
CA THR A 553 7.09 6.70 -5.83
C THR A 553 5.95 5.72 -5.53
N PRO A 554 5.93 5.02 -4.40
CA PRO A 554 4.86 4.10 -4.03
C PRO A 554 3.56 4.82 -3.66
N ILE A 555 3.67 5.96 -2.98
CA ILE A 555 2.53 6.83 -2.65
C ILE A 555 1.87 7.32 -3.95
N LEU A 556 2.70 7.68 -4.94
CA LEU A 556 2.23 8.08 -6.25
C LEU A 556 1.40 7.02 -6.96
N VAL A 557 1.86 5.76 -6.97
CA VAL A 557 1.14 4.66 -7.64
C VAL A 557 -0.24 4.45 -7.03
N GLN A 558 -0.40 4.70 -5.72
CA GLN A 558 -1.67 4.53 -5.02
C GLN A 558 -2.61 5.74 -5.11
N MET A 559 -2.12 6.89 -5.57
CA MET A 559 -2.94 8.10 -5.74
C MET A 559 -3.61 8.19 -7.12
N VAL A 560 -3.29 7.27 -8.04
CA VAL A 560 -3.78 7.27 -9.42
C VAL A 560 -5.12 6.57 -9.54
#